data_AF-A0A2P6Q5S0-F1
#
_entry.id   AF-A0A2P6Q5S0-F1
#
_cell.length_a   1.000
_cell.length_b   1.000
_cell.length_c   1.000
_cell.angle_alpha   90.00
_cell.angle_beta   90.00
_cell.angle_gamma   90.00
#
_symmetry.space_group_name_H-M   'P 1'
#
loop_
_entity.id
_entity.type
_entity.pdbx_description
1 polymer ?
#
loop_
_entity_poly.entity_id
_entity_poly.type
_entity_poly.pdbx_seq_one_letter_code
_entity_poly.pdbx_strand_id
1 'polypeptide(L)'
;MGEVWDLQYRVSKRRRSMALAKVQEIVSANPVVIFSERYESYSVCVKQLFFLKLGAPYKAIDLDDESDAIEIHAALAKWTGQMRLPSVFIGGKHIGDCLKTWDLHHEGKLVPLLTEAQVACPLAQVLTESPEDEFPQPTLEKRKSLE
;
A
#
# COMPACT_ATOMS: atom_id res chain seq x y z
N MET A 1 6.75 15.56 15.89
CA MET A 1 6.90 14.21 15.29
C MET A 1 7.34 14.21 13.82
N GLY A 2 7.07 15.24 13.00
CA GLY A 2 7.58 15.31 11.62
C GLY A 2 9.06 15.65 11.46
N GLU A 3 9.70 16.25 12.49
CA GLU A 3 11.09 16.72 12.42
C GLU A 3 12.13 15.60 12.58
N VAL A 4 11.78 14.49 13.23
CA VAL A 4 12.71 13.41 13.57
C VAL A 4 13.16 12.62 12.34
N TRP A 5 12.33 12.58 11.28
CA TRP A 5 12.62 11.84 10.04
C TRP A 5 13.30 12.69 8.96
N ASP A 6 13.06 14.00 8.95
CA ASP A 6 13.84 14.94 8.12
C ASP A 6 15.35 14.89 8.47
N LEU A 7 15.69 14.47 9.69
CA LEU A 7 17.05 14.26 10.17
C LEU A 7 17.69 12.95 9.68
N GLN A 8 16.93 11.88 9.47
CA GLN A 8 17.53 10.58 9.07
C GLN A 8 17.89 10.54 7.57
N TYR A 9 17.27 11.37 6.73
CA TYR A 9 17.54 11.37 5.29
C TYR A 9 17.76 12.74 4.62
N ARG A 10 17.70 13.86 5.37
CA ARG A 10 17.97 15.24 4.88
C ARG A 10 17.43 15.51 3.47
N VAL A 11 16.21 15.09 3.18
CA VAL A 11 15.58 15.36 1.88
C VAL A 11 15.22 16.83 1.82
N SER A 12 15.86 17.58 0.91
CA SER A 12 15.53 18.99 0.71
C SER A 12 14.04 19.19 0.40
N LYS A 13 13.48 20.33 0.82
CA LYS A 13 12.09 20.71 0.54
C LYS A 13 11.75 20.59 -0.95
N ARG A 14 12.70 20.97 -1.83
CA ARG A 14 12.54 20.88 -3.29
C ARG A 14 12.43 19.43 -3.77
N ARG A 15 13.36 18.55 -3.37
CA ARG A 15 13.35 17.13 -3.77
C ARG A 15 12.07 16.42 -3.33
N ARG A 16 11.63 16.68 -2.10
CA ARG A 16 10.35 16.15 -1.58
C ARG A 16 9.14 16.66 -2.36
N SER A 17 9.13 17.93 -2.76
CA SER A 17 8.05 18.50 -3.56
C SER A 17 7.97 17.88 -4.95
N MET A 18 9.10 17.59 -5.59
CA MET A 18 9.15 16.92 -6.88
C MET A 18 8.65 15.48 -6.79
N ALA A 19 9.09 14.74 -5.77
CA ALA A 19 8.62 13.38 -5.54
C ALA A 19 7.13 13.33 -5.21
N LEU A 20 6.60 14.31 -4.46
CA LEU A 20 5.18 14.41 -4.21
C LEU A 20 4.38 14.60 -5.50
N ALA A 21 4.85 15.46 -6.41
CA ALA A 21 4.20 15.64 -7.72
C ALA A 21 4.23 14.34 -8.54
N LYS A 22 5.36 13.63 -8.58
CA LYS A 22 5.50 12.31 -9.23
C LYS A 22 4.52 11.28 -8.64
N VAL A 23 4.44 11.19 -7.31
CA VAL A 23 3.52 10.29 -6.61
C VAL A 23 2.06 10.60 -6.95
N GLN A 24 1.67 11.87 -6.89
CA GLN A 24 0.30 12.30 -7.21
C GLN A 24 -0.06 12.05 -8.68
N GLU A 25 0.89 12.27 -9.59
CA GLU A 25 0.72 11.96 -11.01
C GLU A 25 0.46 10.46 -11.20
N ILE A 26 1.31 9.59 -10.63
CA ILE A 26 1.15 8.13 -10.71
C ILE A 26 -0.22 7.71 -10.15
N VAL A 27 -0.61 8.24 -8.99
CA VAL A 27 -1.89 7.95 -8.32
C VAL A 27 -3.09 8.46 -9.13
N SER A 28 -2.95 9.57 -9.86
CA SER A 28 -4.01 10.08 -10.74
C SER A 28 -4.14 9.31 -12.05
N ALA A 29 -3.03 8.77 -12.56
CA ALA A 29 -2.98 8.06 -13.83
C ALA A 29 -3.41 6.59 -13.75
N ASN A 30 -3.42 6.00 -12.55
CA ASN A 30 -3.70 4.59 -12.34
C ASN A 30 -4.82 4.43 -11.29
N PRO A 31 -5.83 3.59 -11.55
CA PRO A 31 -6.96 3.45 -10.63
C PRO A 31 -6.60 2.71 -9.33
N VAL A 32 -5.59 1.84 -9.35
CA VAL A 32 -5.01 1.20 -8.16
C VAL A 32 -3.50 1.33 -8.19
N VAL A 33 -2.92 1.89 -7.13
CA VAL A 33 -1.47 2.05 -6.97
C VAL A 33 -1.03 1.51 -5.62
N ILE A 34 0.06 0.75 -5.62
CA ILE A 34 0.68 0.21 -4.42
C ILE A 34 2.13 0.67 -4.40
N PHE A 35 2.48 1.57 -3.49
CA PHE A 35 3.88 1.84 -3.17
C PHE A 35 4.36 0.79 -2.17
N SER A 36 5.45 0.10 -2.47
CA SER A 36 5.91 -1.07 -1.70
C SER A 36 7.42 -1.21 -1.66
N GLU A 37 7.88 -2.12 -0.83
CA GLU A 37 9.22 -2.72 -0.91
C GLU A 37 9.07 -4.14 -1.46
N ARG A 38 9.97 -4.57 -2.34
CA ARG A 38 9.76 -5.76 -3.19
C ARG A 38 9.65 -7.05 -2.36
N TYR A 39 10.49 -7.17 -1.33
CA TYR A 39 10.66 -8.41 -0.54
C TYR A 39 10.05 -8.34 0.85
N GLU A 40 9.42 -7.21 1.19
CA GLU A 40 8.79 -7.02 2.49
C GLU A 40 7.46 -7.80 2.54
N SER A 41 7.23 -8.53 3.63
CA SER A 41 6.11 -9.45 3.80
C SER A 41 4.71 -8.82 3.66
N TYR A 42 4.48 -7.63 4.23
CA TYR A 42 3.21 -6.92 4.12
C TYR A 42 2.97 -6.44 2.68
N SER A 43 4.02 -6.03 1.99
CA SER A 43 3.99 -5.63 0.58
C SER A 43 3.66 -6.80 -0.34
N VAL A 44 4.27 -7.96 -0.12
CA VAL A 44 3.93 -9.19 -0.88
C VAL A 44 2.48 -9.60 -0.60
N CYS A 45 2.05 -9.54 0.66
CA CYS A 45 0.70 -9.93 1.05
C CYS A 45 -0.39 -9.06 0.40
N VAL A 46 -0.22 -7.73 0.36
CA VAL A 46 -1.22 -6.86 -0.27
C VAL A 46 -1.26 -7.05 -1.79
N LYS A 47 -0.10 -7.25 -2.44
CA LYS A 47 -0.04 -7.58 -3.87
C LYS A 47 -0.78 -8.88 -4.18
N GLN A 48 -0.62 -9.90 -3.33
CA GLN A 48 -1.34 -11.16 -3.43
C GLN A 48 -2.85 -11.00 -3.26
N LEU A 49 -3.32 -10.16 -2.33
CA LEU A 49 -4.75 -9.85 -2.19
C LEU A 49 -5.34 -9.33 -3.51
N PHE A 50 -4.72 -8.30 -4.10
CA PHE A 50 -5.21 -7.73 -5.37
C PHE A 50 -5.11 -8.72 -6.53
N PHE A 51 -4.00 -9.47 -6.64
CA PHE A 51 -3.78 -10.40 -7.74
C PHE A 51 -4.60 -11.69 -7.64
N LEU A 52 -4.52 -12.40 -6.51
CA LEU A 52 -5.06 -13.75 -6.35
C LEU A 52 -6.52 -13.78 -5.89
N LYS A 53 -6.92 -12.87 -4.99
CA LYS A 53 -8.28 -12.89 -4.42
C LYS A 53 -9.25 -12.00 -5.21
N LEU A 54 -8.79 -10.82 -5.62
CA LEU A 54 -9.65 -9.85 -6.32
C LEU A 54 -9.54 -9.95 -7.85
N GLY A 55 -8.38 -10.37 -8.36
CA GLY A 55 -8.08 -10.32 -9.80
C GLY A 55 -8.04 -8.89 -10.34
N ALA A 56 -7.81 -7.91 -9.46
CA ALA A 56 -7.87 -6.50 -9.79
C ALA A 56 -6.52 -6.03 -10.35
N PRO A 57 -6.49 -5.34 -11.50
CA PRO A 57 -5.25 -4.76 -12.03
C PRO A 57 -4.75 -3.66 -11.09
N TYR A 58 -3.44 -3.66 -10.80
CA TYR A 58 -2.79 -2.63 -10.00
C TYR A 58 -1.42 -2.26 -10.56
N LYS A 59 -0.98 -1.04 -10.25
CA LYS A 59 0.38 -0.58 -10.51
C LYS A 59 1.18 -0.63 -9.20
N ALA A 60 2.15 -1.54 -9.10
CA ALA A 60 3.12 -1.51 -8.01
C ALA A 60 4.31 -0.62 -8.37
N ILE A 61 4.73 0.21 -7.43
CA ILE A 61 5.97 0.99 -7.46
C ILE A 61 6.84 0.48 -6.31
N ASP A 62 7.82 -0.35 -6.65
CA ASP A 62 8.76 -0.89 -5.67
C ASP A 62 9.89 0.12 -5.44
N LEU A 63 9.91 0.71 -4.24
CA LEU A 63 10.86 1.78 -3.93
C LEU A 63 12.31 1.30 -3.94
N ASP A 64 12.56 0.00 -3.73
CA ASP A 64 13.91 -0.58 -3.81
C ASP A 64 14.57 -0.42 -5.19
N ASP A 65 13.77 -0.24 -6.25
CA ASP A 65 14.26 -0.03 -7.63
C ASP A 65 14.33 1.45 -8.03
N GLU A 66 13.79 2.36 -7.20
CA GLU A 66 13.67 3.77 -7.54
C GLU A 66 14.85 4.59 -6.99
N SER A 67 15.51 5.35 -7.88
CA SER A 67 16.63 6.23 -7.47
C SER A 67 16.25 7.33 -6.47
N ASP A 68 14.96 7.68 -6.42
CA ASP A 68 14.35 8.69 -5.56
C ASP A 68 13.44 8.07 -4.47
N ALA A 69 13.69 6.80 -4.11
CA ALA A 69 12.96 6.04 -3.09
C ALA A 69 12.72 6.83 -1.79
N ILE A 70 13.79 7.45 -1.29
CA ILE A 70 13.79 8.21 -0.03
C ILE A 70 12.89 9.44 -0.15
N GLU A 71 12.95 10.16 -1.26
CA GLU A 71 12.09 11.30 -1.53
C GLU A 71 10.63 10.91 -1.64
N ILE A 72 10.34 9.82 -2.36
CA ILE A 72 9.00 9.28 -2.54
C ILE A 72 8.43 8.87 -1.18
N HIS A 73 9.20 8.15 -0.37
CA HIS A 73 8.79 7.72 0.96
C HIS A 73 8.50 8.91 1.88
N ALA A 74 9.38 9.92 1.88
CA ALA A 74 9.16 11.15 2.64
C ALA A 74 7.94 11.97 2.12
N ALA A 75 7.69 11.95 0.81
CA ALA A 75 6.52 12.60 0.22
C ALA A 75 5.22 11.89 0.60
N LEU A 76 5.21 10.55 0.54
CA LEU A 76 4.08 9.72 0.98
C LEU A 76 3.77 9.99 2.46
N ALA A 77 4.77 9.90 3.34
CA ALA A 77 4.60 10.17 4.76
C ALA A 77 4.01 11.56 5.03
N LYS A 78 4.45 12.58 4.29
CA LYS A 78 3.91 13.94 4.40
C LYS A 78 2.48 14.06 3.88
N TRP A 79 2.16 13.37 2.78
CA TRP A 79 0.85 13.49 2.14
C TRP A 79 -0.23 12.69 2.85
N THR A 80 0.07 11.45 3.24
CA THR A 80 -0.88 10.49 3.81
C THR A 80 -0.85 10.46 5.34
N GLY A 81 0.22 10.97 5.95
CA GLY A 81 0.49 10.79 7.38
C GLY A 81 0.96 9.37 7.74
N GLN A 82 1.07 8.46 6.77
CA GLN A 82 1.50 7.08 6.97
C GLN A 82 2.96 6.90 6.55
N MET A 83 3.77 6.40 7.48
CA MET A 83 5.19 6.15 7.24
C MET A 83 5.49 4.73 6.78
N ARG A 84 4.62 3.77 7.05
CA ARG A 84 4.88 2.37 6.73
C ARG A 84 4.46 2.06 5.30
N LEU A 85 5.30 1.29 4.62
CA LEU A 85 4.92 0.59 3.40
C LEU A 85 4.29 -0.76 3.76
N PRO A 86 3.47 -1.34 2.87
CA PRO A 86 2.98 -0.75 1.63
C PRO A 86 2.01 0.42 1.88
N SER A 87 1.89 1.35 0.91
CA SER A 87 0.87 2.41 0.90
C SER A 87 -0.01 2.24 -0.34
N VAL A 88 -1.30 2.01 -0.10
CA VAL A 88 -2.28 1.64 -1.13
C VAL A 88 -3.18 2.83 -1.46
N PHE A 89 -3.38 3.05 -2.76
CA PHE A 89 -4.29 4.04 -3.29
C PHE A 89 -5.29 3.39 -4.25
N ILE A 90 -6.56 3.79 -4.14
CA ILE A 90 -7.64 3.36 -5.04
C ILE A 90 -8.43 4.59 -5.47
N GLY A 91 -8.64 4.78 -6.77
CA GLY A 91 -9.38 5.92 -7.33
C GLY A 91 -8.82 7.28 -6.89
N GLY A 92 -7.49 7.37 -6.75
CA GLY A 92 -6.82 8.58 -6.28
C GLY A 92 -6.85 8.82 -4.76
N LYS A 93 -7.54 7.97 -3.97
CA LYS A 93 -7.66 8.11 -2.52
C LYS A 93 -6.71 7.17 -1.78
N HIS A 94 -6.10 7.64 -0.70
CA HIS A 94 -5.27 6.82 0.16
C HIS A 94 -6.13 5.89 1.03
N ILE A 95 -5.88 4.58 0.94
CA ILE A 95 -6.62 3.54 1.66
C ILE A 95 -5.91 3.17 2.95
N GLY A 96 -4.58 3.05 2.92
CA GLY A 96 -3.78 2.74 4.09
C GLY A 96 -2.67 1.73 3.80
N ASP A 97 -2.31 0.98 4.84
CA ASP A 97 -1.34 -0.10 4.80
C ASP A 97 -1.98 -1.45 4.44
N CYS A 98 -1.16 -2.51 4.48
CA CYS A 98 -1.61 -3.87 4.22
C CYS A 98 -2.75 -4.29 5.14
N LEU A 99 -2.62 -4.07 6.46
CA LEU A 99 -3.63 -4.45 7.45
C LEU A 99 -4.96 -3.74 7.17
N LYS A 100 -4.93 -2.42 6.97
CA LYS A 100 -6.14 -1.65 6.70
C LYS A 100 -6.84 -2.09 5.41
N THR A 101 -6.06 -2.48 4.40
CA THR A 101 -6.59 -2.98 3.13
C THR A 101 -7.29 -4.33 3.31
N TRP A 102 -6.69 -5.23 4.10
CA TRP A 102 -7.30 -6.51 4.45
C TRP A 102 -8.56 -6.37 5.31
N ASP A 103 -8.57 -5.46 6.28
CA ASP A 103 -9.77 -5.16 7.07
C ASP A 103 -10.92 -4.72 6.16
N LEU A 104 -10.66 -3.83 5.20
CA LEU A 104 -11.67 -3.39 4.23
C LEU A 104 -12.14 -4.52 3.32
N HIS A 105 -11.28 -5.50 3.02
CA HIS A 105 -11.66 -6.68 2.27
C HIS A 105 -12.63 -7.55 3.07
N HIS A 106 -12.30 -7.86 4.33
CA HIS A 106 -13.16 -8.64 5.22
C HIS A 106 -14.48 -7.94 5.54
N GLU A 107 -14.48 -6.61 5.66
CA GLU A 107 -15.69 -5.82 5.82
C GLU A 107 -16.55 -5.73 4.54
N GLY A 108 -16.11 -6.32 3.42
CA GLY A 108 -16.80 -6.27 2.14
C GLY A 108 -16.80 -4.88 1.48
N LYS A 109 -15.98 -3.94 1.98
CA LYS A 109 -15.94 -2.54 1.53
C LYS A 109 -14.91 -2.30 0.43
N LEU A 110 -13.92 -3.17 0.28
CA LEU A 110 -12.85 -3.01 -0.71
C LEU A 110 -13.35 -3.13 -2.15
N VAL A 111 -14.24 -4.08 -2.44
CA VAL A 111 -14.79 -4.30 -3.79
C VAL A 111 -15.66 -3.11 -4.25
N PRO A 112 -16.55 -2.54 -3.42
CA PRO A 112 -17.23 -1.28 -3.73
C PRO A 112 -16.26 -0.14 -4.11
N LEU A 113 -15.19 0.07 -3.35
CA LEU A 113 -14.19 1.11 -3.66
C LEU A 113 -13.51 0.89 -5.02
N LEU A 114 -13.19 -0.36 -5.35
CA LEU A 114 -12.63 -0.73 -6.65
C LEU A 114 -13.62 -0.51 -7.79
N THR A 115 -14.89 -0.81 -7.55
CA THR A 115 -15.98 -0.59 -8.52
C THR A 115 -16.20 0.90 -8.78
N GLU A 116 -16.19 1.73 -7.73
CA GLU A 116 -16.24 3.20 -7.86
C GLU A 116 -15.06 3.76 -8.66
N ALA A 117 -13.88 3.15 -8.52
CA ALA A 117 -12.69 3.47 -9.31
C ALA A 117 -12.69 2.84 -10.72
N GLN A 118 -13.80 2.21 -11.13
CA GLN A 118 -13.97 1.53 -12.43
C GLN A 118 -12.96 0.39 -12.68
N VAL A 119 -12.54 -0.29 -11.61
CA VAL A 119 -11.62 -1.41 -11.66
C VAL A 119 -12.41 -2.72 -11.69
N ALA A 120 -12.15 -3.56 -12.70
CA ALA A 120 -12.73 -4.88 -12.76
C ALA A 120 -12.08 -5.81 -11.72
N CYS A 121 -12.89 -6.58 -10.98
CA CYS A 121 -12.44 -7.55 -9.99
C CYS A 121 -13.09 -8.92 -10.27
N PRO A 122 -12.64 -9.65 -11.30
CA PRO A 122 -13.32 -10.86 -11.79
C PRO A 122 -13.32 -12.02 -10.77
N LEU A 123 -12.41 -12.00 -9.79
CA LEU A 123 -12.31 -13.06 -8.78
C LEU A 123 -13.09 -12.74 -7.50
N ALA A 124 -13.57 -11.51 -7.34
CA ALA A 124 -14.31 -11.09 -6.14
C ALA A 124 -15.68 -11.78 -5.97
N GLN A 125 -16.23 -12.40 -7.02
CA GLN A 125 -17.56 -13.02 -7.01
C GLN A 125 -17.56 -14.50 -6.58
N VAL A 126 -16.39 -15.11 -6.32
CA VAL A 126 -16.27 -16.55 -5.98
C VAL A 126 -16.27 -16.79 -4.46
N LEU A 127 -16.48 -15.76 -3.64
CA LEU A 127 -16.38 -15.84 -2.18
C LEU A 127 -17.62 -16.53 -1.55
N THR A 128 -17.71 -17.85 -1.66
CA THR A 128 -18.16 -18.64 -0.52
C THR A 128 -17.00 -18.65 0.47
N GLU A 129 -17.15 -17.94 1.58
CA GLU A 129 -16.17 -17.80 2.66
C GLU A 129 -15.54 -19.17 3.01
N SER A 130 -14.31 -19.41 2.53
CA SER A 130 -13.53 -20.58 2.93
C SER A 130 -12.54 -20.13 4.02
N PRO A 131 -12.26 -20.93 5.06
CA PRO A 131 -11.40 -20.56 6.19
C PRO A 131 -9.94 -20.18 5.83
N GLU A 132 -9.56 -20.37 4.58
CA GLU A 132 -8.21 -20.15 4.02
C GLU A 132 -8.05 -18.78 3.33
N ASP A 133 -9.05 -17.89 3.48
CA ASP A 133 -8.99 -16.48 3.07
C ASP A 133 -8.40 -15.55 4.14
N GLU A 134 -7.98 -16.04 5.30
CA GLU A 134 -7.36 -15.22 6.35
C GLU A 134 -6.01 -14.63 5.92
N PHE A 135 -5.81 -13.34 6.22
CA PHE A 135 -4.49 -12.70 6.23
C PHE A 135 -3.51 -13.61 6.98
N PRO A 136 -2.35 -13.99 6.40
CA PRO A 136 -1.35 -14.80 7.10
C PRO A 136 -0.72 -13.99 8.25
N GLN A 137 -1.41 -13.95 9.39
CA GLN A 137 -0.89 -14.44 10.66
C GLN A 137 0.64 -14.47 10.81
N PRO A 138 1.40 -13.37 10.96
CA PRO A 138 2.72 -13.53 11.57
C PRO A 138 2.48 -14.14 12.95
N THR A 139 2.88 -15.40 13.13
CA THR A 139 2.64 -16.12 14.38
C THR A 139 3.21 -15.31 15.53
N LEU A 140 2.37 -15.04 16.54
CA LEU A 140 2.70 -14.21 17.70
C LEU A 140 3.87 -14.77 18.55
N GLU A 141 4.46 -15.90 18.17
CA GLU A 141 5.47 -16.62 18.95
C GLU A 141 6.86 -15.97 18.99
N LYS A 142 7.14 -14.91 18.21
CA LYS A 142 8.47 -14.24 18.23
C LYS A 142 8.53 -12.88 18.93
N ARG A 143 7.48 -12.44 19.63
CA ARG A 143 7.51 -11.21 20.46
C ARG A 143 7.82 -11.44 21.95
N LYS A 144 8.17 -12.66 22.36
CA LYS A 144 8.57 -12.98 23.76
C LYS A 144 10.05 -13.33 23.92
N SER A 145 10.92 -13.00 22.97
CA SER A 145 12.36 -13.33 23.05
C SER A 145 13.30 -12.13 22.97
N LEU A 146 12.78 -10.92 23.19
CA LEU A 146 13.57 -9.69 23.36
C LEU A 146 13.06 -8.96 24.61
N GLU A 147 13.13 -9.65 25.75
CA GLU A 147 13.38 -9.07 27.07
C GLU A 147 14.65 -9.73 27.62
#